data_AF-A0A2V8FBF5-F1
#
_entry.id   AF-A0A2V8FBF5-F1
#
_cell.length_a   1.000
_cell.length_b   1.000
_cell.length_c   1.000
_cell.angle_alpha   90.00
_cell.angle_beta   90.00
_cell.angle_gamma   90.00
#
_symmetry.space_group_name_H-M   'P 1'
#
loop_
_entity.id
_entity.type
_entity.pdbx_description
1 polymer ?
#
loop_
_entity_poly.entity_id
_entity_poly.type
_entity_poly.pdbx_seq_one_letter_code
_entity_poly.pdbx_strand_id
1 'polypeptide(L)'
;MNVPKDWDRKKELVWTIVANGKTEVARATLLDIWEIDRKVEVSNGGGAGGGTQVSNELLAKDQPPIVKIDPIARPRTGVPVTLTASVTDDGIPPPNQKPRPQRQQEPTLRGAPPSPVNVPLPARPRPVQGALSVLWLVYRGPAHVSFEPDGYVKVVDGKVEVKATFTKPGIYTLRAYGHDGLLRAPADVTVTVDGPASSQ
;
A
#
# COMPACT_ATOMS: atom_id res chain seq x y z
N MET A 1 -1.37 -12.28 -12.87
CA MET A 1 -1.23 -13.74 -12.92
C MET A 1 -1.44 -14.15 -14.37
N ASN A 2 -0.47 -14.83 -14.97
CA ASN A 2 -0.59 -15.20 -16.39
C ASN A 2 -1.14 -16.63 -16.45
N VAL A 3 -2.29 -16.80 -17.10
CA VAL A 3 -2.84 -18.11 -17.46
C VAL A 3 -2.55 -18.40 -18.94
N PRO A 4 -2.54 -19.68 -19.35
CA PRO A 4 -2.44 -20.05 -20.77
C PRO A 4 -3.47 -19.31 -21.64
N LYS A 5 -3.12 -19.03 -22.90
CA LYS A 5 -4.00 -18.29 -23.84
C LYS A 5 -5.35 -18.96 -24.07
N ASP A 6 -5.43 -20.28 -23.91
CA ASP A 6 -6.63 -21.10 -24.09
C ASP A 6 -7.41 -21.32 -22.79
N TRP A 7 -7.11 -20.58 -21.71
CA TRP A 7 -7.82 -20.71 -20.43
C TRP A 7 -9.31 -20.37 -20.60
N ASP A 8 -10.18 -21.31 -20.22
CA ASP A 8 -11.63 -21.10 -20.19
C ASP A 8 -12.16 -21.10 -18.75
N ARG A 9 -13.37 -20.57 -18.55
CA ARG A 9 -13.98 -20.40 -17.21
C ARG A 9 -14.34 -21.71 -16.50
N LYS A 10 -14.30 -22.84 -17.20
CA LYS A 10 -14.54 -24.17 -16.63
C LYS A 10 -13.24 -24.84 -16.17
N LYS A 11 -12.07 -24.29 -16.55
CA LYS A 11 -10.77 -24.76 -16.10
C LYS A 11 -10.49 -24.31 -14.67
N GLU A 12 -9.82 -25.17 -13.92
CA GLU A 12 -9.34 -24.90 -12.57
C GLU A 12 -7.81 -24.87 -12.55
N LEU A 13 -7.24 -23.91 -11.83
CA LEU A 13 -5.85 -23.99 -11.43
C LEU A 13 -5.80 -24.97 -10.26
N VAL A 14 -5.13 -26.09 -10.48
CA VAL A 14 -4.86 -27.08 -9.43
C VAL A 14 -3.42 -26.90 -8.98
N TRP A 15 -3.26 -26.41 -7.75
CA TRP A 15 -1.96 -26.34 -7.09
C TRP A 15 -1.81 -27.53 -6.15
N THR A 16 -0.76 -28.32 -6.33
CA THR A 16 -0.41 -29.44 -5.46
C THR A 16 0.79 -29.07 -4.59
N ILE A 17 0.66 -29.21 -3.27
CA ILE A 17 1.76 -29.03 -2.32
C ILE A 17 2.05 -30.37 -1.64
N VAL A 18 3.31 -30.80 -1.64
CA VAL A 18 3.77 -31.91 -0.82
C VAL A 18 4.52 -31.36 0.37
N ALA A 19 4.00 -31.57 1.58
CA ALA A 19 4.62 -31.15 2.83
C ALA A 19 4.65 -32.32 3.81
N ASN A 20 5.82 -32.61 4.38
CA ASN A 20 6.03 -33.72 5.33
C ASN A 20 5.50 -35.08 4.82
N GLY A 21 5.67 -35.35 3.52
CA GLY A 21 5.18 -36.59 2.88
C GLY A 21 3.67 -36.65 2.66
N LYS A 22 2.91 -35.59 2.97
CA LYS A 22 1.48 -35.47 2.67
C LYS A 22 1.26 -34.56 1.48
N THR A 23 0.37 -34.98 0.59
CA THR A 23 -0.04 -34.22 -0.59
C THR A 23 -1.34 -33.50 -0.30
N GLU A 24 -1.32 -32.17 -0.38
CA GLU A 24 -2.49 -31.31 -0.29
C GLU A 24 -2.77 -30.66 -1.65
N VAL A 25 -4.05 -30.43 -1.95
CA VAL A 25 -4.50 -29.84 -3.21
C VAL A 25 -5.33 -28.60 -2.95
N ALA A 26 -4.91 -27.48 -3.53
CA ALA A 26 -5.70 -26.25 -3.61
C ALA A 26 -6.21 -26.07 -5.04
N ARG A 27 -7.51 -25.80 -5.18
CA ARG A 27 -8.16 -25.54 -6.48
C ARG A 27 -8.59 -24.08 -6.53
N ALA A 28 -8.40 -23.44 -7.66
CA ALA A 28 -8.82 -22.07 -7.90
C ALA A 28 -9.48 -21.93 -9.28
N THR A 29 -10.47 -21.05 -9.40
CA THR A 29 -11.15 -20.71 -10.65
C THR A 29 -11.04 -19.22 -10.92
N LEU A 30 -11.15 -18.84 -12.19
CA LEU A 30 -11.27 -17.45 -12.62
C LEU A 30 -12.73 -17.20 -13.03
N LEU A 31 -13.54 -16.75 -12.07
CA LEU A 31 -14.91 -16.30 -12.33
C LEU A 31 -14.93 -14.77 -12.36
N ASP A 32 -15.54 -14.19 -13.39
CA ASP A 32 -15.66 -12.74 -13.56
C ASP A 32 -16.28 -12.04 -12.34
N ILE A 33 -17.21 -12.68 -11.65
CA ILE A 33 -17.87 -12.11 -10.47
C ILE A 33 -16.90 -11.86 -9.30
N TRP A 34 -15.74 -12.51 -9.31
CA TRP A 34 -14.67 -12.32 -8.34
C TRP A 34 -13.54 -11.43 -8.86
N GLU A 35 -13.72 -10.81 -10.03
CA GLU A 35 -12.76 -9.83 -10.55
C GLU A 35 -12.70 -8.62 -9.62
N ILE A 36 -11.48 -8.31 -9.17
CA ILE A 36 -11.19 -7.07 -8.48
C ILE A 36 -10.79 -6.06 -9.56
N ASP A 37 -11.76 -5.27 -10.02
CA ASP A 37 -11.49 -4.18 -10.95
C ASP A 37 -10.87 -2.97 -10.23
N ARG A 38 -10.36 -2.01 -11.01
CA ARG A 38 -9.79 -0.77 -10.49
C ARG A 38 -10.77 0.01 -9.61
N LYS A 39 -12.08 -0.08 -9.88
CA LYS A 39 -13.10 0.62 -9.09
C LYS A 39 -13.25 0.00 -7.71
N VAL A 40 -13.21 -1.33 -7.61
CA VAL A 40 -13.18 -2.07 -6.35
C VAL A 40 -11.89 -1.74 -5.59
N GLU A 41 -10.74 -1.68 -6.27
CA GLU A 41 -9.47 -1.30 -5.66
C GLU A 41 -9.53 0.09 -5.02
N VAL A 42 -9.99 1.11 -5.75
CA VAL A 42 -10.12 2.48 -5.23
C VAL A 42 -11.13 2.56 -4.07
N SER A 43 -12.23 1.81 -4.17
CA SER A 43 -13.26 1.74 -3.12
C SER A 43 -12.72 1.13 -1.82
N ASN A 44 -11.84 0.14 -1.93
CA ASN A 44 -11.23 -0.54 -0.79
C ASN A 44 -9.95 0.15 -0.28
N GLY A 45 -9.25 0.87 -1.14
CA GLY A 45 -7.93 1.47 -0.90
C GLY A 45 -7.95 2.79 -0.13
N GLY A 46 -9.14 3.39 0.06
CA GLY A 46 -9.27 4.66 0.78
C GLY A 46 -8.91 5.88 -0.06
N GLY A 47 -9.01 5.78 -1.39
CA GLY A 47 -8.94 6.95 -2.27
C GLY A 47 -10.02 7.98 -1.95
N ALA A 48 -9.86 9.20 -2.46
CA ALA A 48 -10.70 10.37 -2.23
C ALA A 48 -12.20 10.01 -2.25
N GLY A 49 -12.81 9.92 -1.07
CA GLY A 49 -14.24 9.64 -0.94
C GLY A 49 -14.67 8.16 -1.01
N GLY A 50 -13.77 7.19 -0.84
CA GLY A 50 -14.12 5.77 -0.72
C GLY A 50 -14.59 5.12 -2.03
N GLY A 51 -14.10 5.59 -3.17
CA GLY A 51 -14.28 5.01 -4.51
C GLY A 51 -15.70 5.02 -5.10
N THR A 52 -16.76 5.12 -4.29
CA THR A 52 -18.16 5.08 -4.76
C THR A 52 -18.55 6.31 -5.60
N GLN A 53 -17.79 7.41 -5.49
CA GLN A 53 -18.09 8.69 -6.15
C GLN A 53 -17.09 9.05 -7.27
N VAL A 54 -16.16 8.15 -7.61
CA VAL A 54 -15.19 8.33 -8.70
C VAL A 54 -15.79 7.78 -9.98
N SER A 55 -15.77 8.56 -11.07
CA SER A 55 -16.32 8.11 -12.35
C SER A 55 -15.42 7.06 -12.99
N ASN A 56 -16.03 6.10 -13.69
CA ASN A 56 -15.26 5.11 -14.47
C ASN A 56 -14.41 5.78 -15.55
N GLU A 57 -14.87 6.92 -16.10
CA GLU A 57 -14.12 7.69 -17.10
C GLU A 57 -12.84 8.30 -16.52
N LEU A 58 -12.89 8.85 -15.31
CA LEU A 58 -11.69 9.38 -14.65
C LEU A 58 -10.71 8.25 -14.37
N LEU A 59 -11.17 7.12 -13.82
CA LEU A 59 -10.32 5.95 -13.57
C LEU A 59 -9.71 5.34 -14.83
N ALA A 60 -10.36 5.49 -15.98
CA ALA A 60 -9.86 4.99 -17.26
C ALA A 60 -8.76 5.88 -17.85
N LYS A 61 -8.74 7.18 -17.51
CA LYS A 61 -7.73 8.15 -17.96
C LYS A 61 -6.52 8.21 -17.02
N ASP A 62 -6.75 7.93 -15.74
CA ASP A 62 -5.81 7.99 -14.64
C ASP A 62 -4.73 6.88 -14.73
N GLN A 63 -3.46 7.26 -14.54
CA GLN A 63 -2.32 6.38 -14.37
C GLN A 63 -1.77 6.49 -12.95
N PRO A 64 -1.43 5.36 -12.30
CA PRO A 64 -0.88 5.42 -10.95
C PRO A 64 0.48 6.13 -10.92
N PRO A 65 0.87 6.71 -9.78
CA PRO A 65 2.11 7.45 -9.64
C PRO A 65 3.31 6.53 -9.85
N ILE A 66 4.37 7.09 -10.41
CA ILE A 66 5.65 6.41 -10.56
C ILE A 66 6.54 6.80 -9.38
N VAL A 67 6.98 5.80 -8.61
CA VAL A 67 7.89 5.99 -7.47
C VAL A 67 9.28 5.53 -7.86
N LYS A 68 10.29 6.35 -7.57
CA LYS A 68 11.71 6.01 -7.68
C LYS A 68 12.36 6.16 -6.31
N ILE A 69 12.96 5.09 -5.82
CA ILE A 69 13.66 5.08 -4.54
C ILE A 69 15.13 5.39 -4.79
N ASP A 70 15.68 6.35 -4.06
CA ASP A 70 17.10 6.70 -4.14
C ASP A 70 17.96 5.59 -3.50
N PRO A 71 19.23 5.43 -3.89
CA PRO A 71 20.13 4.48 -3.25
C PRO A 71 20.23 4.68 -1.74
N ILE A 72 20.07 3.61 -0.98
CA ILE A 72 20.13 3.65 0.48
C ILE A 72 21.52 3.20 0.94
N ALA A 73 22.21 4.05 1.71
CA ALA A 73 23.48 3.67 2.35
C ALA A 73 23.26 2.51 3.31
N ARG A 74 24.23 1.57 3.38
CA ARG A 74 24.12 0.35 4.17
C ARG A 74 23.91 0.66 5.66
N PRO A 75 22.69 0.49 6.21
CA PRO A 75 22.37 0.95 7.56
C PRO A 75 22.85 -0.04 8.62
N ARG A 76 22.92 0.42 9.87
CA ARG A 76 23.18 -0.41 11.05
C ARG A 76 21.95 -0.46 11.95
N THR A 77 21.78 -1.55 12.68
CA THR A 77 20.70 -1.65 13.67
C THR A 77 20.78 -0.55 14.71
N GLY A 78 19.62 0.03 15.08
CA GLY A 78 19.50 1.08 16.09
C GLY A 78 19.84 2.49 15.60
N VAL A 79 20.39 2.64 14.39
CA VAL A 79 20.71 3.95 13.81
C VAL A 79 19.69 4.29 12.72
N PRO A 80 18.98 5.42 12.82
CA PRO A 80 18.06 5.86 11.76
C PRO A 80 18.81 6.11 10.44
N VAL A 81 18.28 5.58 9.35
CA VAL A 81 18.72 5.90 7.98
C VAL A 81 17.63 6.66 7.25
N THR A 82 17.98 7.68 6.48
CA THR A 82 17.02 8.42 5.66
C THR A 82 16.71 7.62 4.39
N LEU A 83 15.42 7.42 4.14
CA LEU A 83 14.87 6.90 2.89
C LEU A 83 14.33 8.07 2.07
N THR A 84 14.81 8.21 0.84
CA THR A 84 14.34 9.24 -0.08
C THR A 84 13.67 8.59 -1.29
N ALA A 85 12.50 9.10 -1.66
CA ALA A 85 11.81 8.70 -2.87
C ALA A 85 11.39 9.93 -3.68
N SER A 86 11.53 9.82 -5.01
CA SER A 86 10.98 10.77 -5.97
C SER A 86 9.68 10.20 -6.54
N VAL A 87 8.64 11.03 -6.63
CA VAL A 87 7.31 10.62 -7.11
C VAL A 87 6.85 11.53 -8.23
N THR A 88 6.43 10.94 -9.34
CA THR A 88 5.86 11.64 -10.49
C THR A 88 4.50 11.05 -10.83
N ASP A 89 3.58 11.88 -11.31
CA ASP A 89 2.19 11.51 -11.54
C ASP A 89 1.64 12.27 -12.74
N ASP A 90 0.52 11.81 -13.31
CA ASP A 90 -0.14 12.48 -14.44
C ASP A 90 -1.00 13.69 -14.02
N GLY A 91 -1.14 13.93 -12.71
CA GLY A 91 -1.93 15.02 -12.13
C GLY A 91 -3.40 14.67 -11.98
N ILE A 92 -3.76 13.38 -12.05
CA ILE A 92 -5.09 12.85 -11.83
C ILE A 92 -5.04 11.99 -10.56
N PRO A 93 -5.90 12.26 -9.56
CA PRO A 93 -6.79 13.40 -9.46
C PRO A 93 -6.02 14.73 -9.32
N PRO A 94 -6.60 15.87 -9.74
CA PRO A 94 -5.94 17.16 -9.59
C PRO A 94 -5.61 17.44 -8.11
N PRO A 95 -4.43 18.01 -7.82
CA PRO A 95 -4.00 18.27 -6.45
C PRO A 95 -4.87 19.32 -5.75
N ASN A 96 -4.75 19.39 -4.42
CA ASN A 96 -5.44 20.31 -3.52
C ASN A 96 -6.97 20.28 -3.62
N GLN A 97 -7.54 19.10 -3.88
CA GLN A 97 -8.98 18.94 -3.78
C GLN A 97 -9.47 19.29 -2.38
N LYS A 98 -10.54 20.10 -2.30
CA LYS A 98 -11.14 20.47 -1.03
C LYS A 98 -11.62 19.21 -0.29
N PRO A 99 -11.31 19.06 1.01
CA PRO A 99 -11.91 18.02 1.84
C PRO A 99 -13.42 18.08 1.71
N ARG A 100 -14.04 16.93 1.43
CA ARG A 100 -15.49 16.88 1.30
C ARG A 100 -16.10 17.00 2.70
N PRO A 101 -17.16 17.81 2.89
CA PRO A 101 -17.84 17.88 4.17
C PRO A 101 -18.32 16.49 4.59
N GLN A 102 -18.15 16.16 5.86
CA GLN A 102 -18.74 14.95 6.44
C GLN A 102 -20.25 14.96 6.18
N ARG A 103 -20.78 13.81 5.74
CA ARG A 103 -22.23 13.62 5.62
C ARG A 103 -22.83 13.92 6.99
N GLN A 104 -23.76 14.86 7.04
CA GLN A 104 -24.48 15.14 8.28
C GLN A 104 -25.21 13.88 8.71
N GLN A 105 -24.99 13.45 9.95
CA GLN A 105 -25.80 12.39 10.54
C GLN A 105 -27.25 12.83 10.55
N GLU A 106 -28.15 11.91 10.21
CA GLU A 106 -29.57 12.14 10.38
C GLU A 106 -29.87 12.53 11.84
N PRO A 107 -30.90 13.37 12.09
CA PRO A 107 -31.23 13.82 13.44
C PRO A 107 -31.36 12.68 14.46
N THR A 108 -31.87 11.53 14.03
CA THR A 108 -32.06 10.30 14.83
C THR A 108 -30.75 9.61 15.25
N LEU A 109 -29.64 9.91 14.56
CA LEU A 109 -28.33 9.31 14.81
C LEU A 109 -27.36 10.27 15.52
N ARG A 110 -27.74 11.54 15.68
CA ARG A 110 -26.90 12.53 16.37
C ARG A 110 -26.79 12.18 17.85
N GLY A 111 -25.57 11.95 18.32
CA GLY A 111 -25.29 11.58 19.71
C GLY A 111 -25.51 10.09 20.02
N ALA A 112 -25.80 9.26 19.02
CA ALA A 112 -25.82 7.82 19.20
C ALA A 112 -24.41 7.31 19.60
N PRO A 113 -24.32 6.32 20.51
CA PRO A 113 -23.04 5.68 20.79
C PRO A 113 -22.47 5.07 19.49
N PRO A 114 -21.14 5.00 19.34
CA PRO A 114 -20.55 4.33 18.20
C PRO A 114 -21.11 2.92 18.10
N SER A 115 -21.42 2.48 16.87
CA SER A 115 -21.91 1.12 16.66
C SER A 115 -20.93 0.13 17.29
N PRO A 116 -21.41 -0.78 18.17
CA PRO A 116 -20.54 -1.71 18.85
C PRO A 116 -19.82 -2.55 17.79
N VAL A 117 -18.49 -2.43 17.75
CA VAL A 117 -17.63 -3.24 16.89
C VAL A 117 -17.23 -4.48 17.68
N ASN A 118 -17.77 -5.64 17.30
CA ASN A 118 -17.44 -6.91 17.97
C ASN A 118 -16.03 -7.42 17.63
N VAL A 119 -15.38 -6.81 16.63
CA VAL A 119 -13.98 -7.07 16.24
C VAL A 119 -13.28 -5.73 16.13
N PRO A 120 -12.30 -5.42 17.00
CA PRO A 120 -11.47 -4.23 16.84
C PRO A 120 -10.76 -4.27 15.49
N LEU A 121 -11.07 -3.33 14.61
CA LEU A 121 -10.35 -3.18 13.35
C LEU A 121 -9.10 -2.34 13.59
N PRO A 122 -7.91 -2.77 13.13
CA PRO A 122 -6.72 -1.94 13.23
C PRO A 122 -6.91 -0.66 12.42
N ALA A 123 -6.38 0.45 12.93
CA ALA A 123 -6.34 1.71 12.20
C ALA A 123 -5.57 1.52 10.89
N ARG A 124 -6.22 1.84 9.76
CA ARG A 124 -5.57 1.78 8.44
C ARG A 124 -4.98 3.15 8.12
N PRO A 125 -3.68 3.25 7.78
CA PRO A 125 -3.11 4.50 7.32
C PRO A 125 -3.83 4.95 6.06
N ARG A 126 -4.16 6.24 5.97
CA ARG A 126 -4.87 6.83 4.83
C ARG A 126 -3.93 7.74 4.04
N PRO A 127 -4.04 7.75 2.70
CA PRO A 127 -3.27 8.67 1.87
C PRO A 127 -3.61 10.12 2.21
N VAL A 128 -2.67 11.02 1.91
CA VAL A 128 -2.90 12.45 2.11
C VAL A 128 -3.91 12.93 1.07
N GLN A 129 -5.04 13.49 1.53
CA GLN A 129 -6.08 13.93 0.62
C GLN A 129 -5.60 15.11 -0.25
N GLY A 130 -5.79 14.99 -1.57
CA GLY A 130 -5.43 16.05 -2.53
C GLY A 130 -3.93 16.25 -2.69
N ALA A 131 -3.09 15.28 -2.32
CA ALA A 131 -1.66 15.36 -2.56
C ALA A 131 -1.08 13.96 -2.83
N LEU A 132 0.00 13.93 -3.60
CA LEU A 132 0.84 12.74 -3.68
C LEU A 132 1.35 12.41 -2.27
N SER A 133 1.34 11.12 -1.93
CA SER A 133 1.86 10.64 -0.66
C SER A 133 2.53 9.28 -0.79
N VAL A 134 3.45 8.97 0.12
CA VAL A 134 4.17 7.69 0.15
C VAL A 134 3.98 7.01 1.49
N LEU A 135 3.64 5.72 1.47
CA LEU A 135 3.66 4.84 2.62
C LEU A 135 4.81 3.84 2.48
N TRP A 136 5.69 3.79 3.48
CA TRP A 136 6.74 2.80 3.57
C TRP A 136 6.30 1.59 4.41
N LEU A 137 6.68 0.39 3.96
CA LEU A 137 6.51 -0.83 4.74
C LEU A 137 7.63 -1.85 4.48
N VAL A 138 7.77 -2.77 5.42
CA VAL A 138 8.61 -3.96 5.23
C VAL A 138 7.82 -4.98 4.41
N TYR A 139 8.25 -5.25 3.18
CA TYR A 139 7.64 -6.28 2.34
C TYR A 139 8.20 -7.66 2.67
N ARG A 140 9.51 -7.75 2.92
CA ARG A 140 10.21 -8.93 3.43
C ARG A 140 11.35 -8.52 4.35
N GLY A 141 11.66 -9.33 5.35
CA GLY A 141 12.81 -9.09 6.21
C GLY A 141 12.72 -9.82 7.55
N PRO A 142 13.81 -9.83 8.33
CA PRO A 142 13.90 -10.57 9.59
C PRO A 142 13.15 -9.93 10.77
N ALA A 143 12.70 -8.67 10.65
CA ALA A 143 11.94 -7.97 11.70
C ALA A 143 11.13 -6.79 11.14
N HIS A 144 10.37 -6.15 12.03
CA HIS A 144 9.76 -4.84 11.79
C HIS A 144 10.82 -3.73 11.66
N VAL A 145 10.48 -2.66 10.93
CA VAL A 145 11.27 -1.43 10.79
C VAL A 145 10.38 -0.26 11.21
N SER A 146 10.87 0.59 12.11
CA SER A 146 10.14 1.79 12.51
C SER A 146 10.37 2.90 11.48
N PHE A 147 9.30 3.59 11.09
CA PHE A 147 9.33 4.68 10.12
C PHE A 147 8.90 5.98 10.78
N GLU A 148 9.63 7.06 10.52
CA GLU A 148 9.36 8.39 11.06
C GLU A 148 9.46 9.46 9.95
N PRO A 149 8.37 10.15 9.59
CA PRO A 149 7.00 9.97 10.09
C PRO A 149 6.40 8.60 9.74
N ASP A 150 5.43 8.14 10.53
CA ASP A 150 4.68 6.92 10.26
C ASP A 150 3.50 7.18 9.31
N GLY A 151 3.03 6.11 8.63
CA GLY A 151 1.90 6.21 7.71
C GLY A 151 2.25 6.86 6.37
N TYR A 152 1.26 7.50 5.74
CA TYR A 152 1.45 8.19 4.47
C TYR A 152 2.05 9.58 4.70
N VAL A 153 3.19 9.82 4.07
CA VAL A 153 3.90 11.10 4.13
C VAL A 153 3.68 11.86 2.83
N LYS A 154 3.30 13.15 2.94
CA LYS A 154 3.06 14.02 1.79
C LYS A 154 4.35 14.20 0.99
N VAL A 155 4.26 14.08 -0.33
CA VAL A 155 5.33 14.43 -1.26
C VAL A 155 5.36 15.95 -1.45
N VAL A 156 6.54 16.55 -1.33
CA VAL A 156 6.79 17.99 -1.51
C VAL A 156 7.85 18.15 -2.58
N ASP A 157 7.59 19.00 -3.57
CA ASP A 157 8.49 19.26 -4.70
C ASP A 157 8.98 17.98 -5.41
N GLY A 158 8.06 17.00 -5.55
CA GLY A 158 8.32 15.71 -6.18
C GLY A 158 9.15 14.73 -5.35
N LYS A 159 9.46 15.04 -4.09
CA LYS A 159 10.26 14.19 -3.19
C LYS A 159 9.61 13.99 -1.82
N VAL A 160 10.03 12.92 -1.15
CA VAL A 160 9.66 12.63 0.24
C VAL A 160 10.81 11.95 0.96
N GLU A 161 10.99 12.30 2.23
CA GLU A 161 11.99 11.71 3.11
C GLU A 161 11.33 11.08 4.34
N VAL A 162 11.76 9.87 4.69
CA VAL A 162 11.30 9.13 5.87
C VAL A 162 12.50 8.47 6.53
N LYS A 163 12.63 8.60 7.85
CA LYS A 163 13.67 7.89 8.60
C LYS A 163 13.23 6.47 8.90
N ALA A 164 14.11 5.50 8.69
CA ALA A 164 13.88 4.09 8.99
C ALA A 164 14.88 3.59 10.04
N THR A 165 14.38 2.89 11.06
CA THR A 165 15.22 2.32 12.13
C THR A 165 15.01 0.80 12.20
N PHE A 166 16.12 0.07 12.03
CA PHE A 166 16.14 -1.40 12.01
C PHE A 166 16.54 -1.97 13.37
N THR A 167 15.91 -3.06 13.79
CA THR A 167 16.20 -3.72 15.08
C THR A 167 16.97 -5.03 14.97
N LYS A 168 17.06 -5.62 13.76
CA LYS A 168 17.85 -6.83 13.49
C LYS A 168 18.70 -6.66 12.24
N PRO A 169 19.92 -7.23 12.21
CA PRO A 169 20.70 -7.29 10.98
C PRO A 169 20.07 -8.28 9.98
N GLY A 170 20.39 -8.11 8.71
CA GLY A 170 19.94 -9.01 7.64
C GLY A 170 19.48 -8.28 6.39
N ILE A 171 18.88 -9.02 5.47
CA ILE A 171 18.39 -8.49 4.19
C ILE A 171 16.90 -8.17 4.31
N TYR A 172 16.54 -6.94 3.96
CA TYR A 172 15.17 -6.45 3.93
C TYR A 172 14.78 -6.09 2.50
N THR A 173 13.53 -6.34 2.12
CA THR A 173 12.89 -5.68 1.00
C THR A 173 11.91 -4.66 1.57
N LEU A 174 12.24 -3.37 1.40
CA LEU A 174 11.33 -2.28 1.72
C LEU A 174 10.48 -1.96 0.49
N ARG A 175 9.21 -1.61 0.72
CA ARG A 175 8.29 -1.18 -0.31
C ARG A 175 7.78 0.22 0.00
N ALA A 176 7.92 1.11 -0.96
CA ALA A 176 7.27 2.42 -0.98
C ALA A 176 6.02 2.34 -1.86
N TYR A 177 4.84 2.60 -1.29
CA TYR A 177 3.62 2.81 -2.06
C TYR A 177 3.39 4.29 -2.28
N GLY A 178 3.57 4.74 -3.53
CA GLY A 178 3.11 6.07 -3.96
C GLY A 178 1.61 6.05 -4.19
N HIS A 179 0.93 7.11 -3.79
CA HIS A 179 -0.52 7.24 -3.88
C HIS A 179 -0.88 8.65 -4.33
N ASP A 180 -1.70 8.78 -5.38
CA ASP A 180 -2.11 10.07 -5.96
C ASP A 180 -3.40 10.66 -5.33
N GLY A 181 -4.14 9.79 -4.65
CA GLY A 181 -5.43 10.11 -4.02
C GLY A 181 -6.54 9.20 -4.53
N LEU A 182 -6.29 8.43 -5.59
CA LEU A 182 -7.13 7.40 -6.18
C LEU A 182 -6.33 6.11 -6.37
N LEU A 183 -5.29 6.14 -7.19
CA LEU A 183 -4.47 4.98 -7.50
C LEU A 183 -3.19 4.95 -6.67
N ARG A 184 -2.55 3.78 -6.68
CA ARG A 184 -1.27 3.56 -6.02
C ARG A 184 -0.37 2.64 -6.82
N ALA A 185 0.93 2.84 -6.72
CA ALA A 185 1.93 1.92 -7.25
C ALA A 185 3.02 1.63 -6.23
N PRO A 186 3.55 0.39 -6.20
CA PRO A 186 4.70 0.05 -5.38
C PRO A 186 6.02 0.32 -6.12
N ALA A 187 7.04 0.68 -5.35
CA ALA A 187 8.45 0.50 -5.70
C ALA A 187 9.15 -0.27 -4.57
N ASP A 188 9.99 -1.23 -4.93
CA ASP A 188 10.70 -2.09 -3.99
C ASP A 188 12.20 -1.79 -4.01
N VAL A 189 12.84 -1.87 -2.84
CA VAL A 189 14.30 -1.75 -2.68
C VAL A 189 14.80 -2.81 -1.71
N THR A 190 15.92 -3.45 -2.04
CA THR A 190 16.60 -4.39 -1.15
C THR A 190 17.69 -3.67 -0.37
N VAL A 191 17.67 -3.82 0.96
CA VAL A 191 18.61 -3.18 1.89
C VAL A 191 19.27 -4.25 2.74
N THR A 192 20.60 -4.25 2.77
CA THR A 192 21.38 -5.10 3.67
C THR A 192 21.73 -4.31 4.93
N VAL A 193 21.25 -4.77 6.08
CA VAL A 193 21.43 -4.11 7.38
C VAL A 193 22.51 -4.83 8.17
N ASP A 194 23.49 -4.07 8.66
CA ASP A 194 24.56 -4.57 9.51
C ASP A 194 24.17 -4.56 10.99
N GLY A 195 24.86 -5.37 11.79
CA GLY A 195 24.70 -5.40 13.24
C GLY A 195 25.08 -4.06 13.90
N PRO A 196 24.91 -3.96 15.23
CA PRO A 196 25.34 -2.78 15.96
C PRO A 196 26.85 -2.56 15.76
N ALA A 197 27.29 -1.31 15.77
CA ALA A 197 28.72 -1.01 15.74
C ALA A 197 29.39 -1.71 16.92
N SER A 198 30.46 -2.47 16.66
CA SER A 198 31.27 -3.05 17.72
C SER A 198 31.82 -1.93 18.59
N SER A 199 31.55 -1.98 19.90
CA SER A 199 32.20 -1.10 20.86
C SER A 199 33.70 -1.40 20.83
N GLN A 200 34.52 -0.41 20.49
CA GLN A 200 35.96 -0.43 20.74
C GLN A 200 36.25 0.14 22.13
#